data_AF-A0A3N9P817-F1
#
_entry.id   AF-A0A3N9P817-F1
#
_cell.length_a   1.000
_cell.length_b   1.000
_cell.length_c   1.000
_cell.angle_alpha   90.00
_cell.angle_beta   90.00
_cell.angle_gamma   90.00
#
_symmetry.space_group_name_H-M   'P 1'
#
loop_
_entity.id
_entity.type
_entity.pdbx_description
1 polymer ?
#
loop_
_entity_poly.entity_id
_entity_poly.type
_entity_poly.pdbx_seq_one_letter_code
_entity_poly.pdbx_strand_id
1 'polypeptide(L)'
;MSAIGRISEIIDLAQITDRMEFIFNSVIDCDAYIRNKIEYEVNGRIIPAFLLIPKGEAPFPAVLVNHQHHSQRNWGKSEVCGLVGDPLQDFGSKLACAGFVVIAPDAICFEERRVNARGTEENHTEDEWNHFLALCHGILTGETLAKISIEDAIGAVSVLNGLDIVDKTKIGCLGHSYGGNTTYFATAFDKRISYAMSSGSVVSYKHRMDNSIGIEMSSIIPGFLKEFEIVDVIKEIAPRDFLIICSDEDKYSKDAPQIYEIVRKHYISRNAERNLQIKQYNGGHQLTQERFDYILEWITSHA
;
A
#
# COMPACT_ATOMS: atom_id res chain seq x y z
N MET A 1 0.08 25.78 -2.33
CA MET A 1 0.34 24.45 -2.92
C MET A 1 0.12 23.42 -1.82
N SER A 2 -0.55 22.30 -2.09
CA SER A 2 -0.69 21.21 -1.11
C SER A 2 0.65 20.50 -0.88
N ALA A 3 0.79 19.74 0.20
CA ALA A 3 2.00 18.96 0.45
C ALA A 3 2.24 17.95 -0.69
N ILE A 4 1.21 17.20 -1.08
CA ILE A 4 1.29 16.26 -2.22
C ILE A 4 1.64 16.96 -3.54
N GLY A 5 1.14 18.18 -3.79
CA GLY A 5 1.46 18.91 -5.03
C GLY A 5 2.94 19.28 -5.10
N ARG A 6 3.51 19.71 -3.96
CA ARG A 6 4.93 20.03 -3.87
C ARG A 6 5.81 18.77 -3.89
N ILE A 7 5.38 17.68 -3.27
CA ILE A 7 6.07 16.40 -3.35
C ILE A 7 6.05 15.87 -4.79
N SER A 8 4.93 15.99 -5.52
CA SER A 8 4.84 15.62 -6.94
C SER A 8 5.88 16.37 -7.79
N GLU A 9 6.12 17.65 -7.53
CA GLU A 9 7.19 18.40 -8.21
C GLU A 9 8.59 17.88 -7.87
N ILE A 10 8.83 17.52 -6.60
CA ILE A 10 10.14 17.02 -6.14
C ILE A 10 10.51 15.69 -6.80
N ILE A 11 9.53 14.78 -6.93
CA ILE A 11 9.75 13.45 -7.50
C ILE A 11 9.37 13.35 -8.98
N ASP A 12 9.00 14.46 -9.61
CA ASP A 12 8.51 14.52 -11.00
C ASP A 12 7.43 13.46 -11.29
N LEU A 13 6.40 13.42 -10.44
CA LEU A 13 5.34 12.41 -10.50
C LEU A 13 4.59 12.51 -11.82
N ALA A 14 4.59 11.44 -12.61
CA ALA A 14 3.90 11.44 -13.89
C ALA A 14 2.39 11.36 -13.73
N GLN A 15 1.67 11.91 -14.71
CA GLN A 15 0.22 11.75 -14.77
C GLN A 15 -0.13 10.32 -15.16
N ILE A 16 -0.97 9.67 -14.36
CA ILE A 16 -1.50 8.33 -14.63
C ILE A 16 -2.96 8.45 -15.05
N THR A 17 -3.37 7.65 -16.03
CA THR A 17 -4.73 7.67 -16.58
C THR A 17 -5.75 7.14 -15.59
N ASP A 18 -7.00 7.58 -15.71
CA ASP A 18 -8.07 7.13 -14.82
C ASP A 18 -8.42 5.65 -14.97
N ARG A 19 -8.11 5.07 -16.12
CA ARG A 19 -8.35 3.67 -16.47
C ARG A 19 -7.07 3.08 -17.03
N MET A 20 -6.87 1.79 -16.74
CA MET A 20 -5.71 1.05 -17.20
C MET A 20 -6.11 -0.29 -17.78
N GLU A 21 -5.64 -0.56 -19.00
CA GLU A 21 -5.78 -1.87 -19.62
C GLU A 21 -4.76 -2.85 -19.01
N PHE A 22 -5.10 -4.13 -19.08
CA PHE A 22 -4.26 -5.20 -18.56
C PHE A 22 -4.47 -6.46 -19.40
N ILE A 23 -3.49 -7.35 -19.35
CA ILE A 23 -3.53 -8.66 -20.02
C ILE A 23 -3.70 -9.78 -19.00
N PHE A 24 -4.41 -10.84 -19.38
CA PHE A 24 -4.58 -12.04 -18.56
C PHE A 24 -3.48 -13.06 -18.87
N ASN A 25 -2.82 -13.54 -17.83
CA ASN A 25 -1.81 -14.59 -17.92
C ASN A 25 -2.35 -15.96 -17.50
N SER A 26 -3.12 -16.02 -16.42
CA SER A 26 -3.75 -17.26 -15.96
C SER A 26 -4.99 -16.97 -15.13
N VAL A 27 -5.88 -17.97 -15.05
CA VAL A 27 -7.15 -17.89 -14.34
C VAL A 27 -7.31 -19.15 -13.49
N ILE A 28 -7.63 -18.98 -12.21
CA ILE A 28 -7.89 -20.07 -11.28
C ILE A 28 -9.24 -19.81 -10.62
N ASP A 29 -10.13 -20.80 -10.66
CA ASP A 29 -11.35 -20.80 -9.85
C ASP A 29 -11.01 -21.20 -8.41
N CYS A 30 -11.29 -20.31 -7.46
CA CYS A 30 -11.04 -20.49 -6.03
C CYS A 30 -12.34 -20.67 -5.25
N ASP A 31 -13.35 -21.26 -5.89
CA ASP A 31 -14.71 -21.48 -5.39
C ASP A 31 -15.52 -20.20 -5.16
N ALA A 32 -15.10 -19.35 -4.21
CA ALA A 32 -15.79 -18.10 -3.85
C ALA A 32 -15.46 -16.93 -4.80
N TYR A 33 -14.32 -16.99 -5.47
CA TYR A 33 -13.81 -15.94 -6.36
C TYR A 33 -12.97 -16.54 -7.49
N ILE A 34 -12.70 -15.75 -8.52
CA ILE A 34 -11.76 -16.08 -9.59
C ILE A 34 -10.47 -15.31 -9.34
N ARG A 35 -9.34 -16.01 -9.23
CA ARG A 35 -8.01 -15.37 -9.18
C ARG A 35 -7.42 -15.30 -10.58
N ASN A 36 -7.23 -14.08 -11.06
CA ASN A 36 -6.57 -13.81 -12.33
C ASN A 36 -5.14 -13.36 -12.03
N LYS A 37 -4.16 -13.96 -12.70
CA LYS A 37 -2.84 -13.34 -12.84
C LYS A 37 -2.89 -12.40 -14.03
N ILE A 38 -2.58 -11.13 -13.79
CA ILE A 38 -2.60 -10.08 -14.81
C ILE A 38 -1.28 -9.34 -14.88
N GLU A 39 -1.07 -8.63 -15.98
CA GLU A 39 -0.01 -7.62 -16.13
C GLU A 39 -0.61 -6.34 -16.69
N TYR A 40 -0.19 -5.20 -16.15
CA TYR A 40 -0.53 -3.88 -16.65
C TYR A 40 0.73 -3.02 -16.72
N GLU A 41 0.68 -1.92 -17.47
CA GLU A 41 1.83 -1.05 -17.69
C GLU A 41 1.60 0.32 -17.05
N VAL A 42 2.56 0.78 -16.24
CA VAL A 42 2.61 2.14 -15.70
C VAL A 42 3.93 2.77 -16.15
N ASN A 43 3.85 3.82 -16.98
CA ASN A 43 5.01 4.59 -17.43
C ASN A 43 6.14 3.72 -18.01
N GLY A 44 5.80 2.73 -18.85
CA GLY A 44 6.77 1.80 -19.46
C GLY A 44 7.23 0.66 -18.55
N ARG A 45 6.74 0.58 -17.31
CA ARG A 45 7.04 -0.53 -16.38
C ARG A 45 5.89 -1.52 -16.37
N ILE A 46 6.18 -2.79 -16.56
CA ILE A 46 5.21 -3.87 -16.42
C ILE A 46 5.07 -4.23 -14.93
N ILE A 47 3.82 -4.29 -14.46
CA ILE A 47 3.47 -4.66 -13.09
C ILE A 47 2.63 -5.95 -13.13
N PRO A 48 3.24 -7.08 -12.72
CA PRO A 48 2.50 -8.31 -12.44
C PRO A 48 1.62 -8.12 -11.20
N ALA A 49 0.39 -8.59 -11.27
CA ALA A 49 -0.55 -8.54 -10.15
C ALA A 49 -1.49 -9.75 -10.13
N PHE A 50 -2.05 -10.02 -8.96
CA PHE A 50 -3.27 -10.81 -8.87
C PHE A 50 -4.48 -9.88 -8.82
N LEU A 51 -5.49 -10.19 -9.64
CA LEU A 51 -6.81 -9.58 -9.64
C LEU A 51 -7.84 -10.65 -9.25
N LEU A 52 -8.34 -10.58 -8.03
CA LEU A 52 -9.32 -11.51 -7.48
C LEU A 52 -10.71 -10.90 -7.65
N ILE A 53 -11.59 -11.61 -8.34
CA ILE A 53 -12.95 -11.16 -8.64
C ILE A 53 -13.94 -12.08 -7.91
N PRO A 54 -14.71 -11.56 -6.95
CA PRO A 54 -15.70 -12.35 -6.21
C PRO A 54 -16.80 -12.83 -7.16
N LYS A 55 -17.38 -13.99 -6.86
CA LYS A 55 -18.61 -14.43 -7.54
C LYS A 55 -19.81 -13.76 -6.90
N GLY A 56 -20.77 -13.30 -7.70
CA GLY A 56 -21.98 -12.64 -7.22
C GLY A 56 -22.49 -11.57 -8.17
N GLU A 57 -23.34 -10.69 -7.65
CA GLU A 57 -23.91 -9.57 -8.40
C GLU A 57 -23.09 -8.30 -8.18
N ALA A 58 -22.58 -7.72 -9.26
CA ALA A 58 -21.89 -6.45 -9.30
C ALA A 58 -22.89 -5.26 -9.17
N PRO A 59 -22.44 -4.04 -8.81
CA PRO A 59 -21.05 -3.64 -8.57
C PRO A 59 -20.52 -4.07 -7.20
N PHE A 60 -19.22 -4.40 -7.14
CA PHE A 60 -18.51 -4.78 -5.93
C PHE A 60 -17.69 -3.60 -5.38
N PRO A 61 -17.53 -3.48 -4.05
CA PRO A 61 -16.44 -2.68 -3.50
C PRO A 61 -15.10 -3.28 -3.94
N ALA A 62 -14.04 -2.48 -3.92
CA ALA A 62 -12.72 -2.93 -4.35
C ALA A 62 -11.62 -2.50 -3.39
N VAL A 63 -10.48 -3.18 -3.41
CA VAL A 63 -9.35 -2.85 -2.55
C VAL A 63 -8.01 -3.14 -3.23
N LEU A 64 -7.10 -2.19 -3.15
CA LEU A 64 -5.67 -2.40 -3.38
C LEU A 64 -5.04 -2.96 -2.10
N VAL A 65 -4.45 -4.15 -2.18
CA VAL A 65 -3.74 -4.79 -1.06
C VAL A 65 -2.23 -4.78 -1.35
N ASN A 66 -1.48 -4.04 -0.52
CA ASN A 66 -0.03 -3.92 -0.64
C ASN A 66 0.67 -4.89 0.32
N HIS A 67 1.58 -5.71 -0.20
CA HIS A 67 2.35 -6.67 0.58
C HIS A 67 3.39 -6.02 1.49
N GLN A 68 3.89 -6.76 2.48
CA GLN A 68 4.98 -6.31 3.34
C GLN A 68 6.36 -6.62 2.73
N HIS A 69 7.44 -6.25 3.43
CA HIS A 69 8.80 -6.62 3.04
C HIS A 69 9.35 -7.81 3.81
N HIS A 70 9.33 -7.75 5.16
CA HIS A 70 9.84 -8.78 6.09
C HIS A 70 11.19 -9.42 5.70
N SER A 71 12.08 -8.69 5.01
CA SER A 71 13.32 -9.25 4.42
C SER A 71 13.11 -10.43 3.44
N GLN A 72 11.89 -10.61 2.94
CA GLN A 72 11.45 -11.69 2.05
C GLN A 72 10.98 -11.12 0.72
N ARG A 73 11.94 -10.65 -0.08
CA ARG A 73 11.67 -10.05 -1.39
C ARG A 73 11.10 -11.03 -2.41
N ASN A 74 11.27 -12.32 -2.17
CA ASN A 74 10.65 -13.36 -2.97
C ASN A 74 9.13 -13.41 -2.81
N TRP A 75 8.56 -12.75 -1.81
CA TRP A 75 7.12 -12.69 -1.59
C TRP A 75 6.58 -11.30 -1.87
N GLY A 76 5.61 -11.22 -2.79
CA GLY A 76 4.91 -10.00 -3.15
C GLY A 76 3.40 -10.25 -3.12
N LYS A 77 2.76 -10.14 -4.28
CA LYS A 77 1.32 -10.41 -4.45
C LYS A 77 0.89 -11.78 -3.93
N SER A 78 1.79 -12.78 -3.98
CA SER A 78 1.49 -14.14 -3.54
C SER A 78 1.26 -14.24 -2.02
N GLU A 79 1.98 -13.47 -1.20
CA GLU A 79 1.81 -13.50 0.26
C GLU A 79 0.44 -12.96 0.67
N VAL A 80 0.08 -11.79 0.14
CA VAL A 80 -1.21 -11.17 0.46
C VAL A 80 -2.41 -11.87 -0.15
N CYS A 81 -2.19 -12.86 -1.02
CA CYS A 81 -3.21 -13.76 -1.54
C CYS A 81 -3.11 -15.19 -0.97
N GLY A 82 -2.44 -15.36 0.18
CA GLY A 82 -2.44 -16.59 0.96
C GLY A 82 -1.77 -17.78 0.28
N LEU A 83 -0.89 -17.53 -0.70
CA LEU A 83 -0.18 -18.59 -1.43
C LEU A 83 1.15 -18.97 -0.80
N VAL A 84 1.77 -18.02 -0.09
CA VAL A 84 3.06 -18.16 0.58
C VAL A 84 3.08 -17.27 1.82
N GLY A 85 4.11 -17.41 2.65
CA GLY A 85 4.35 -16.52 3.78
C GLY A 85 3.38 -16.69 4.94
N ASP A 86 3.21 -15.62 5.71
CA ASP A 86 2.40 -15.61 6.93
C ASP A 86 0.90 -15.59 6.58
N PRO A 87 0.09 -16.56 7.06
CA PRO A 87 -1.36 -16.54 6.88
C PRO A 87 -2.04 -15.25 7.37
N LEU A 88 -1.44 -14.53 8.31
CA LEU A 88 -1.94 -13.24 8.79
C LEU A 88 -1.67 -12.08 7.82
N GLN A 89 -1.06 -12.33 6.66
CA GLN A 89 -0.98 -11.36 5.56
C GLN A 89 -2.02 -11.62 4.47
N ASP A 90 -2.77 -12.75 4.50
CA ASP A 90 -3.76 -13.14 3.48
C ASP A 90 -5.03 -12.25 3.51
N PHE A 91 -4.87 -10.94 3.36
CA PHE A 91 -5.99 -10.03 3.26
C PHE A 91 -6.72 -10.20 1.93
N GLY A 92 -6.00 -10.48 0.85
CA GLY A 92 -6.54 -10.54 -0.49
C GLY A 92 -7.55 -11.68 -0.67
N SER A 93 -7.22 -12.90 -0.26
CA SER A 93 -8.19 -14.00 -0.39
C SER A 93 -9.38 -13.81 0.53
N LYS A 94 -9.17 -13.32 1.75
CA LYS A 94 -10.25 -13.11 2.72
C LYS A 94 -11.23 -12.03 2.27
N LEU A 95 -10.73 -10.93 1.71
CA LEU A 95 -11.56 -9.85 1.18
C LEU A 95 -12.27 -10.25 -0.11
N ALA A 96 -11.61 -11.02 -0.98
CA ALA A 96 -12.28 -11.61 -2.15
C ALA A 96 -13.43 -12.55 -1.75
N CYS A 97 -13.22 -13.40 -0.74
CA CYS A 97 -14.30 -14.22 -0.16
C CYS A 97 -15.42 -13.37 0.47
N ALA A 98 -15.09 -12.17 0.96
CA ALA A 98 -16.05 -11.23 1.53
C ALA A 98 -16.77 -10.33 0.49
N GLY A 99 -16.55 -10.57 -0.81
CA GLY A 99 -17.25 -9.84 -1.88
C GLY A 99 -16.53 -8.60 -2.41
N PHE A 100 -15.22 -8.46 -2.18
CA PHE A 100 -14.43 -7.37 -2.73
C PHE A 100 -13.67 -7.78 -3.98
N VAL A 101 -13.61 -6.90 -4.99
CA VAL A 101 -12.59 -7.03 -6.05
C VAL A 101 -11.25 -6.62 -5.47
N VAL A 102 -10.28 -7.53 -5.46
CA VAL A 102 -8.94 -7.26 -4.91
C VAL A 102 -7.92 -7.17 -6.03
N ILE A 103 -7.07 -6.14 -5.99
CA ILE A 103 -5.82 -6.14 -6.73
C ILE A 103 -4.63 -6.17 -5.78
N ALA A 104 -3.68 -7.06 -6.05
CA ALA A 104 -2.43 -7.20 -5.31
C ALA A 104 -1.26 -7.18 -6.30
N PRO A 105 -0.59 -6.04 -6.49
CA PRO A 105 0.57 -5.93 -7.37
C PRO A 105 1.89 -6.29 -6.68
N ASP A 106 2.87 -6.72 -7.46
CA ASP A 106 4.26 -6.78 -7.00
C ASP A 106 4.89 -5.39 -6.97
N ALA A 107 5.46 -5.02 -5.84
CA ALA A 107 6.33 -3.86 -5.76
C ALA A 107 7.63 -4.08 -6.57
N ILE A 108 8.30 -2.98 -6.93
CA ILE A 108 9.59 -3.04 -7.63
C ILE A 108 10.61 -3.80 -6.77
N CYS A 109 11.38 -4.71 -7.39
CA CYS A 109 12.32 -5.60 -6.71
C CYS A 109 11.66 -6.64 -5.77
N PHE A 110 10.39 -7.00 -6.01
CA PHE A 110 9.70 -8.09 -5.33
C PHE A 110 9.15 -9.13 -6.30
N GLU A 111 9.12 -10.38 -5.83
CA GLU A 111 8.58 -11.56 -6.52
C GLU A 111 8.94 -11.58 -8.02
N GLU A 112 8.00 -11.27 -8.92
CA GLU A 112 8.23 -11.33 -10.39
C GLU A 112 8.91 -10.10 -10.97
N ARG A 113 9.08 -9.05 -10.17
CA ARG A 113 9.83 -7.83 -10.50
C ARG A 113 11.26 -7.84 -9.96
N ARG A 114 11.75 -9.02 -9.54
CA ARG A 114 13.16 -9.25 -9.21
C ARG A 114 13.95 -9.58 -10.48
N VAL A 115 15.21 -9.18 -10.50
CA VAL A 115 16.09 -9.35 -11.67
C VAL A 115 16.81 -10.70 -11.70
N ASN A 116 17.07 -11.31 -10.53
CA ASN A 116 17.96 -12.47 -10.40
C ASN A 116 17.28 -13.72 -9.81
N ALA A 117 15.94 -13.77 -9.82
CA ALA A 117 15.17 -14.91 -9.33
C ALA A 117 13.77 -14.92 -9.95
N ARG A 118 13.11 -16.09 -9.96
CA ARG A 118 11.77 -16.24 -10.54
C ARG A 118 10.72 -16.46 -9.46
N GLY A 119 9.59 -15.79 -9.60
CA GLY A 119 8.44 -15.96 -8.71
C GLY A 119 8.85 -15.88 -7.25
N THR A 120 8.60 -16.96 -6.50
CA THR A 120 8.81 -17.05 -5.04
C THR A 120 10.12 -17.71 -4.61
N GLU A 121 11.05 -17.97 -5.54
CA GLU A 121 12.37 -18.54 -5.22
C GLU A 121 13.21 -17.62 -4.33
N GLU A 122 13.81 -18.12 -3.26
CA GLU A 122 14.64 -17.31 -2.34
C GLU A 122 15.97 -16.88 -2.99
N ASN A 123 16.32 -15.59 -2.85
CA ASN A 123 17.63 -15.05 -3.26
C ASN A 123 18.04 -13.83 -2.40
N HIS A 124 17.94 -13.97 -1.07
CA HIS A 124 17.99 -12.84 -0.13
C HIS A 124 19.17 -11.88 -0.32
N THR A 125 20.39 -12.40 -0.46
CA THR A 125 21.60 -11.55 -0.57
C THR A 125 21.59 -10.68 -1.82
N GLU A 126 21.23 -11.23 -2.98
CA GLU A 126 21.18 -10.45 -4.20
C GLU A 126 19.95 -9.53 -4.23
N ASP A 127 18.83 -9.97 -3.65
CA ASP A 127 17.61 -9.17 -3.62
C ASP A 127 17.79 -7.86 -2.80
N GLU A 128 18.49 -7.92 -1.67
CA GLU A 128 18.83 -6.73 -0.89
C GLU A 128 19.74 -5.79 -1.67
N TRP A 129 20.78 -6.34 -2.30
CA TRP A 129 21.71 -5.55 -3.10
C TRP A 129 21.02 -4.90 -4.30
N ASN A 130 20.15 -5.62 -5.00
CA ASN A 130 19.39 -5.13 -6.14
C ASN A 130 18.46 -3.97 -5.75
N HIS A 131 17.81 -4.03 -4.59
CA HIS A 131 16.97 -2.92 -4.13
C HIS A 131 17.79 -1.70 -3.71
N PHE A 132 18.95 -1.93 -3.08
CA PHE A 132 19.90 -0.84 -2.81
C PHE A 132 20.38 -0.17 -4.10
N LEU A 133 20.73 -0.95 -5.13
CA LEU A 133 21.08 -0.41 -6.44
C LEU A 133 19.92 0.35 -7.08
N ALA A 134 18.68 -0.16 -6.97
CA ALA A 134 17.50 0.53 -7.46
C ALA A 134 17.28 1.88 -6.77
N LEU A 135 17.50 1.97 -5.45
CA LEU A 135 17.49 3.24 -4.72
C LEU A 135 18.56 4.19 -5.27
N CYS A 136 19.81 3.74 -5.40
CA CYS A 136 20.91 4.56 -5.90
C CYS A 136 20.67 5.06 -7.32
N HIS A 137 20.25 4.17 -8.23
CA HIS A 137 19.96 4.53 -9.61
C HIS A 137 18.79 5.50 -9.68
N GLY A 138 17.72 5.27 -8.93
CA GLY A 138 16.55 6.15 -8.91
C GLY A 138 16.86 7.57 -8.43
N ILE A 139 17.73 7.72 -7.43
CA ILE A 139 18.20 9.04 -6.98
C ILE A 139 19.00 9.75 -8.09
N LEU A 140 19.78 9.02 -8.88
CA LEU A 140 20.61 9.58 -9.95
C LEU A 140 19.80 9.93 -11.21
N THR A 141 18.75 9.16 -11.52
CA THR A 141 17.96 9.32 -12.75
C THR A 141 16.70 10.15 -12.56
N GLY A 142 16.25 10.34 -11.31
CA GLY A 142 14.95 10.93 -10.99
C GLY A 142 13.81 9.90 -10.86
N GLU A 143 14.04 8.66 -11.28
CA GLU A 143 13.09 7.53 -11.11
C GLU A 143 13.22 6.92 -9.70
N THR A 144 12.96 7.75 -8.67
CA THR A 144 13.10 7.33 -7.27
C THR A 144 12.14 6.18 -6.94
N LEU A 145 12.53 5.31 -5.98
CA LEU A 145 11.64 4.24 -5.52
C LEU A 145 10.33 4.76 -4.93
N ALA A 146 10.33 5.96 -4.35
CA ALA A 146 9.11 6.63 -3.89
C ALA A 146 8.18 7.01 -5.04
N LYS A 147 8.72 7.59 -6.12
CA LYS A 147 7.97 7.85 -7.36
C LYS A 147 7.35 6.56 -7.88
N ILE A 148 8.17 5.53 -8.09
CA ILE A 148 7.73 4.24 -8.64
C ILE A 148 6.64 3.61 -7.76
N SER A 149 6.82 3.58 -6.44
CA SER A 149 5.85 2.99 -5.51
C SER A 149 4.50 3.71 -5.54
N ILE A 150 4.50 5.05 -5.58
CA ILE A 150 3.27 5.85 -5.67
C ILE A 150 2.60 5.64 -7.04
N GLU A 151 3.37 5.71 -8.12
CA GLU A 151 2.86 5.53 -9.48
C GLU A 151 2.25 4.15 -9.69
N ASP A 152 2.94 3.09 -9.26
CA ASP A 152 2.48 1.72 -9.44
C ASP A 152 1.18 1.45 -8.65
N ALA A 153 1.05 2.04 -7.44
CA ALA A 153 -0.17 1.98 -6.65
C ALA A 153 -1.34 2.75 -7.30
N ILE A 154 -1.10 3.95 -7.83
CA ILE A 154 -2.09 4.72 -8.61
C ILE A 154 -2.50 3.94 -9.87
N GLY A 155 -1.57 3.25 -10.51
CA GLY A 155 -1.84 2.37 -11.64
C GLY A 155 -2.78 1.22 -11.25
N ALA A 156 -2.54 0.57 -10.12
CA ALA A 156 -3.42 -0.47 -9.60
C ALA A 156 -4.85 0.04 -9.34
N VAL A 157 -4.98 1.25 -8.77
CA VAL A 157 -6.29 1.92 -8.58
C VAL A 157 -6.95 2.21 -9.92
N SER A 158 -6.18 2.53 -10.96
CA SER A 158 -6.69 2.77 -12.31
C SER A 158 -7.18 1.50 -13.01
N VAL A 159 -6.57 0.34 -12.70
CA VAL A 159 -7.12 -0.96 -13.10
C VAL A 159 -8.49 -1.16 -12.43
N LEU A 160 -8.58 -1.02 -11.10
CA LEU A 160 -9.86 -1.18 -10.37
C LEU A 160 -10.94 -0.22 -10.88
N ASN A 161 -10.61 1.06 -11.03
CA ASN A 161 -11.53 2.10 -11.49
C ASN A 161 -11.97 1.92 -12.96
N GLY A 162 -11.19 1.16 -13.75
CA GLY A 162 -11.50 0.80 -15.12
C GLY A 162 -12.49 -0.36 -15.26
N LEU A 163 -12.71 -1.16 -14.21
CA LEU A 163 -13.60 -2.30 -14.23
C LEU A 163 -15.06 -1.87 -14.06
N ASP A 164 -15.93 -2.26 -15.00
CA ASP A 164 -17.37 -1.94 -14.92
C ASP A 164 -18.09 -2.69 -13.78
N ILE A 165 -17.45 -3.72 -13.22
CA ILE A 165 -17.94 -4.48 -12.07
C ILE A 165 -17.59 -3.86 -10.71
N VAL A 166 -16.83 -2.76 -10.67
CA VAL A 166 -16.40 -2.09 -9.43
C VAL A 166 -17.26 -0.86 -9.14
N ASP A 167 -17.75 -0.74 -7.91
CA ASP A 167 -18.28 0.52 -7.38
C ASP A 167 -17.12 1.50 -7.15
N LYS A 168 -17.00 2.47 -8.06
CA LYS A 168 -15.90 3.45 -8.08
C LYS A 168 -15.92 4.38 -6.87
N THR A 169 -17.02 4.41 -6.09
CA THR A 169 -17.12 5.19 -4.85
C THR A 169 -16.60 4.43 -3.63
N LYS A 170 -16.27 3.13 -3.79
CA LYS A 170 -15.85 2.21 -2.74
C LYS A 170 -14.54 1.50 -3.08
N ILE A 171 -13.52 2.26 -3.45
CA ILE A 171 -12.17 1.75 -3.70
C ILE A 171 -11.31 1.99 -2.45
N GLY A 172 -10.91 0.92 -1.78
CA GLY A 172 -10.05 0.94 -0.61
C GLY A 172 -8.57 0.75 -0.92
N CYS A 173 -7.73 1.01 0.07
CA CYS A 173 -6.30 0.66 0.04
C CYS A 173 -5.85 0.18 1.42
N LEU A 174 -5.09 -0.92 1.49
CA LEU A 174 -4.56 -1.41 2.75
C LEU A 174 -3.16 -2.00 2.61
N GLY A 175 -2.44 -2.05 3.74
CA GLY A 175 -1.18 -2.78 3.84
C GLY A 175 -0.55 -2.71 5.22
N HIS A 176 0.41 -3.62 5.44
CA HIS A 176 1.19 -3.70 6.67
C HIS A 176 2.67 -3.39 6.39
N SER A 177 3.33 -2.69 7.31
CA SER A 177 4.76 -2.36 7.23
C SER A 177 5.13 -1.63 5.92
N TYR A 178 5.90 -2.24 5.02
CA TYR A 178 6.15 -1.72 3.66
C TYR A 178 4.84 -1.33 2.94
N GLY A 179 3.86 -2.24 2.92
CA GLY A 179 2.57 -2.00 2.29
C GLY A 179 1.76 -0.90 3.00
N GLY A 180 1.98 -0.73 4.31
CA GLY A 180 1.38 0.36 5.09
C GLY A 180 1.92 1.73 4.68
N ASN A 181 3.23 1.82 4.37
CA ASN A 181 3.83 3.04 3.82
C ASN A 181 3.24 3.38 2.45
N THR A 182 3.22 2.38 1.55
CA THR A 182 2.59 2.52 0.22
C THR A 182 1.14 2.97 0.34
N THR A 183 0.39 2.44 1.30
CA THR A 183 -1.02 2.76 1.50
C THR A 183 -1.26 4.23 1.82
N TYR A 184 -0.58 4.81 2.84
CA TYR A 184 -0.86 6.20 3.21
C TYR A 184 -0.33 7.19 2.16
N PHE A 185 0.78 6.87 1.48
CA PHE A 185 1.25 7.68 0.36
C PHE A 185 0.26 7.58 -0.81
N ALA A 186 -0.05 6.40 -1.33
CA ALA A 186 -1.00 6.24 -2.43
C ALA A 186 -2.35 6.92 -2.16
N THR A 187 -2.88 6.76 -0.94
CA THR A 187 -4.14 7.39 -0.53
C THR A 187 -4.03 8.92 -0.56
N ALA A 188 -2.94 9.50 -0.08
CA ALA A 188 -2.75 10.95 -0.12
C ALA A 188 -2.73 11.49 -1.57
N PHE A 189 -2.08 10.78 -2.51
CA PHE A 189 -1.93 11.21 -3.90
C PHE A 189 -3.15 10.92 -4.79
N ASP A 190 -3.92 9.87 -4.47
CA ASP A 190 -5.06 9.44 -5.29
C ASP A 190 -6.38 9.59 -4.55
N LYS A 191 -7.22 10.52 -5.04
CA LYS A 191 -8.53 10.80 -4.44
C LYS A 191 -9.58 9.73 -4.75
N ARG A 192 -9.31 8.80 -5.66
CA ARG A 192 -10.20 7.67 -5.97
C ARG A 192 -10.22 6.64 -4.84
N ILE A 193 -9.16 6.58 -4.03
CA ILE A 193 -9.15 5.76 -2.81
C ILE A 193 -10.07 6.42 -1.79
N SER A 194 -11.22 5.82 -1.50
CA SER A 194 -12.26 6.35 -0.61
C SER A 194 -12.00 6.09 0.87
N TYR A 195 -11.32 4.99 1.20
CA TYR A 195 -10.95 4.60 2.56
C TYR A 195 -9.61 3.86 2.57
N ALA A 196 -8.84 3.96 3.64
CA ALA A 196 -7.56 3.25 3.73
C ALA A 196 -7.15 2.84 5.14
N MET A 197 -6.38 1.75 5.23
CA MET A 197 -5.86 1.21 6.50
C MET A 197 -4.35 1.01 6.40
N SER A 198 -3.60 1.65 7.29
CA SER A 198 -2.15 1.54 7.37
C SER A 198 -1.73 0.93 8.70
N SER A 199 -1.08 -0.24 8.65
CA SER A 199 -0.63 -0.98 9.83
C SER A 199 0.88 -0.96 9.98
N GLY A 200 1.37 -0.73 11.20
CA GLY A 200 2.79 -0.89 11.56
C GLY A 200 3.77 -0.04 10.76
N SER A 201 3.35 1.13 10.28
CA SER A 201 4.17 1.93 9.33
C SER A 201 4.11 3.44 9.51
N VAL A 202 3.06 3.97 10.14
CA VAL A 202 2.94 5.41 10.43
C VAL A 202 3.92 5.79 11.54
N VAL A 203 5.04 6.39 11.17
CA VAL A 203 6.06 6.89 12.09
C VAL A 203 6.79 8.05 11.43
N SER A 204 7.21 9.07 12.19
CA SER A 204 7.93 10.21 11.60
C SER A 204 9.35 9.83 11.16
N TYR A 205 9.85 10.46 10.08
CA TYR A 205 11.26 10.30 9.72
C TYR A 205 12.17 10.85 10.81
N LYS A 206 11.78 11.96 11.46
CA LYS A 206 12.53 12.49 12.60
C LYS A 206 12.68 11.43 13.70
N HIS A 207 11.61 10.76 14.11
CA HIS A 207 11.68 9.70 15.11
C HIS A 207 12.60 8.56 14.66
N ARG A 208 12.49 8.13 13.39
CA ARG A 208 13.37 7.09 12.83
C ARG A 208 14.84 7.49 12.92
N MET A 209 15.19 8.70 12.50
CA MET A 209 16.56 9.21 12.53
C MET A 209 17.10 9.36 13.95
N ASP A 210 16.34 9.98 14.85
CA ASP A 210 16.75 10.22 16.24
C ASP A 210 16.99 8.91 17.01
N ASN A 211 16.36 7.80 16.59
CA ASN A 211 16.44 6.49 17.24
C ASN A 211 17.17 5.41 16.41
N SER A 212 17.86 5.79 15.34
CA SER A 212 18.60 4.86 14.46
C SER A 212 17.74 3.69 13.92
N ILE A 213 16.47 3.98 13.62
CA ILE A 213 15.54 3.03 13.00
C ILE A 213 15.67 3.18 11.48
N GLY A 214 15.85 2.08 10.77
CA GLY A 214 15.97 2.08 9.31
C GLY A 214 14.77 2.75 8.62
N ILE A 215 15.00 3.39 7.49
CA ILE A 215 13.97 4.02 6.66
C ILE A 215 13.72 3.12 5.45
N GLU A 216 12.46 2.84 5.14
CA GLU A 216 12.10 2.03 3.98
C GLU A 216 12.54 2.74 2.69
N MET A 217 13.23 2.03 1.79
CA MET A 217 13.88 2.67 0.64
C MET A 217 12.85 3.29 -0.33
N SER A 218 11.67 2.68 -0.48
CA SER A 218 10.56 3.26 -1.25
C SER A 218 9.89 4.46 -0.59
N SER A 219 10.23 4.78 0.66
CA SER A 219 9.76 6.00 1.33
C SER A 219 10.77 7.14 1.21
N ILE A 220 11.93 6.95 0.59
CA ILE A 220 12.96 8.00 0.50
C ILE A 220 12.61 8.98 -0.62
N ILE A 221 12.15 10.17 -0.24
CA ILE A 221 11.94 11.31 -1.13
C ILE A 221 13.08 12.33 -0.92
N PRO A 222 13.89 12.65 -1.96
CA PRO A 222 15.00 13.59 -1.84
C PRO A 222 14.57 14.95 -1.27
N GLY A 223 15.16 15.35 -0.15
CA GLY A 223 14.89 16.65 0.47
C GLY A 223 13.58 16.76 1.24
N PHE A 224 12.84 15.66 1.46
CA PHE A 224 11.53 15.66 2.13
C PHE A 224 11.50 16.46 3.44
N LEU A 225 12.44 16.18 4.36
CA LEU A 225 12.51 16.84 5.68
C LEU A 225 12.89 18.33 5.64
N LYS A 226 13.16 18.91 4.47
CA LYS A 226 13.31 20.36 4.31
C LYS A 226 11.96 21.08 4.34
N GLU A 227 10.89 20.39 3.97
CA GLU A 227 9.58 20.98 3.74
C GLU A 227 8.44 20.23 4.46
N PHE A 228 8.60 18.93 4.75
CA PHE A 228 7.52 18.06 5.20
C PHE A 228 7.93 17.08 6.29
N GLU A 229 6.93 16.55 6.99
CA GLU A 229 7.00 15.31 7.76
C GLU A 229 5.82 14.37 7.35
N ILE A 230 5.83 13.10 7.73
CA ILE A 230 4.76 12.11 7.43
C ILE A 230 3.37 12.62 7.83
N VAL A 231 3.28 13.42 8.89
CA VAL A 231 2.05 14.08 9.32
C VAL A 231 1.41 14.95 8.21
N ASP A 232 2.22 15.58 7.36
CA ASP A 232 1.73 16.44 6.29
C ASP A 232 1.19 15.63 5.11
N VAL A 233 1.72 14.43 4.88
CA VAL A 233 1.16 13.47 3.91
C VAL A 233 -0.20 12.96 4.40
N ILE A 234 -0.31 12.53 5.66
CA ILE A 234 -1.56 11.95 6.19
C ILE A 234 -2.68 13.01 6.27
N LYS A 235 -2.36 14.30 6.50
CA LYS A 235 -3.36 15.38 6.44
C LYS A 235 -4.05 15.48 5.08
N GLU A 236 -3.36 15.16 3.98
CA GLU A 236 -3.90 15.23 2.61
C GLU A 236 -4.91 14.10 2.31
N ILE A 237 -5.03 13.12 3.20
CA ILE A 237 -6.09 12.09 3.12
C ILE A 237 -7.45 12.67 3.51
N ALA A 238 -7.49 13.67 4.40
CA ALA A 238 -8.72 14.28 4.87
C ALA A 238 -9.58 14.80 3.69
N PRO A 239 -10.91 14.60 3.70
CA PRO A 239 -11.72 14.10 4.81
C PRO A 239 -12.00 12.58 4.76
N ARG A 240 -11.24 11.80 3.98
CA ARG A 240 -11.56 10.38 3.73
C ARG A 240 -11.26 9.48 4.93
N ASP A 241 -11.88 8.30 4.98
CA ASP A 241 -11.70 7.37 6.08
C ASP A 241 -10.27 6.81 6.10
N PHE A 242 -9.59 6.95 7.24
CA PHE A 242 -8.23 6.48 7.42
C PHE A 242 -8.03 5.87 8.80
N LEU A 243 -7.64 4.60 8.83
CA LEU A 243 -7.33 3.85 10.04
C LEU A 243 -5.82 3.64 10.18
N ILE A 244 -5.31 4.01 11.35
CA ILE A 244 -3.93 3.72 11.77
C ILE A 244 -3.95 2.55 12.75
N ILE A 245 -3.26 1.46 12.41
CA ILE A 245 -2.97 0.36 13.35
C ILE A 245 -1.51 0.49 13.80
N CYS A 246 -1.29 0.62 15.11
CA CYS A 246 0.04 0.72 15.70
C CYS A 246 0.17 -0.14 16.95
N SER A 247 1.40 -0.30 17.43
CA SER A 247 1.67 -1.01 18.68
C SER A 247 2.72 -0.31 19.52
N ASP A 248 2.62 -0.48 20.83
CA ASP A 248 3.49 0.20 21.79
C ASP A 248 4.96 -0.26 21.74
N GLU A 249 5.28 -1.48 21.34
CA GLU A 249 6.66 -1.98 21.18
C GLU A 249 7.14 -1.94 19.71
N ASP A 250 6.28 -1.58 18.76
CA ASP A 250 6.64 -1.47 17.36
C ASP A 250 7.38 -0.15 17.07
N LYS A 251 8.70 -0.24 16.87
CA LYS A 251 9.53 0.91 16.49
C LYS A 251 9.11 1.57 15.17
N TYR A 252 8.43 0.84 14.28
CA TYR A 252 8.00 1.34 12.97
C TYR A 252 6.64 2.05 12.99
N SER A 253 5.97 2.11 14.15
CA SER A 253 4.75 2.89 14.37
C SER A 253 4.75 3.63 15.71
N LYS A 254 5.95 3.82 16.30
CA LYS A 254 6.14 4.21 17.70
C LYS A 254 5.52 5.55 18.07
N ASP A 255 5.58 6.54 17.19
CA ASP A 255 5.02 7.87 17.39
C ASP A 255 3.70 8.11 16.63
N ALA A 256 3.05 7.04 16.17
CA ALA A 256 1.73 7.10 15.53
C ALA A 256 0.66 7.82 16.38
N PRO A 257 0.56 7.62 17.72
CA PRO A 257 -0.40 8.36 18.55
C PRO A 257 -0.19 9.88 18.52
N GLN A 258 1.06 10.34 18.49
CA GLN A 258 1.41 11.75 18.41
C GLN A 258 1.06 12.32 17.03
N ILE A 259 1.37 11.58 15.96
CA ILE A 259 0.96 11.93 14.59
C ILE A 259 -0.56 12.03 14.51
N TYR A 260 -1.29 11.04 15.04
CA TYR A 260 -2.75 11.03 15.06
C TYR A 260 -3.33 12.29 15.71
N GLU A 261 -2.85 12.70 16.89
CA GLU A 261 -3.37 13.91 17.54
C GLU A 261 -3.12 15.20 16.74
N ILE A 262 -2.04 15.27 15.97
CA ILE A 262 -1.77 16.41 15.08
C ILE A 262 -2.71 16.37 13.86
N VAL A 263 -2.87 15.20 13.22
CA VAL A 263 -3.74 15.04 12.05
C VAL A 263 -5.21 15.20 12.42
N ARG A 264 -5.63 14.72 13.58
CA ARG A 264 -7.01 14.83 14.10
C ARG A 264 -7.49 16.27 14.12
N LYS A 265 -6.65 17.23 14.50
CA LYS A 265 -6.98 18.67 14.44
C LYS A 265 -7.30 19.14 13.02
N HIS A 266 -6.62 18.58 12.01
CA HIS A 266 -6.92 18.86 10.61
C HIS A 266 -8.24 18.21 10.17
N TYR A 267 -8.52 16.97 10.56
CA TYR A 267 -9.81 16.33 10.28
C TYR A 267 -10.99 17.07 10.94
N ILE A 268 -10.82 17.56 12.18
CA ILE A 268 -11.82 18.40 12.85
C ILE A 268 -12.11 19.67 12.04
N SER A 269 -11.08 20.37 11.54
CA SER A 269 -11.29 21.58 10.73
C SER A 269 -11.97 21.31 9.37
N ARG A 270 -11.99 20.05 8.94
CA ARG A 270 -12.71 19.55 7.76
C ARG A 270 -14.08 18.95 8.08
N ASN A 271 -14.55 19.02 9.34
CA ASN A 271 -15.78 18.36 9.83
C ASN A 271 -15.78 16.85 9.61
N ALA A 272 -14.61 16.21 9.68
CA ALA A 272 -14.41 14.80 9.35
C ALA A 272 -13.73 14.03 10.50
N GLU A 273 -13.78 14.52 11.74
CA GLU A 273 -13.06 13.90 12.87
C GLU A 273 -13.27 12.38 12.98
N ARG A 274 -14.49 11.91 12.75
CA ARG A 274 -14.87 10.48 12.84
C ARG A 274 -14.21 9.60 11.78
N ASN A 275 -13.71 10.20 10.71
CA ASN A 275 -13.12 9.51 9.57
C ASN A 275 -11.65 9.16 9.84
N LEU A 276 -10.99 9.82 10.81
CA LEU A 276 -9.66 9.42 11.26
C LEU A 276 -9.78 8.53 12.50
N GLN A 277 -9.22 7.33 12.43
CA GLN A 277 -9.24 6.37 13.52
C GLN A 277 -7.83 5.87 13.83
N ILE A 278 -7.58 5.56 15.09
CA ILE A 278 -6.37 4.88 15.54
C ILE A 278 -6.74 3.72 16.45
N LYS A 279 -6.10 2.58 16.24
CA LYS A 279 -6.18 1.43 17.14
C LYS A 279 -4.77 1.01 17.52
N GLN A 280 -4.46 1.21 18.80
CA GLN A 280 -3.17 0.83 19.39
C GLN A 280 -3.30 -0.51 20.10
N TYR A 281 -2.34 -1.40 19.88
CA TYR A 281 -2.21 -2.69 20.53
C TYR A 281 -0.96 -2.76 21.42
N ASN A 282 -0.94 -3.73 22.32
CA ASN A 282 0.29 -4.11 23.01
C ASN A 282 1.10 -5.07 22.14
N GLY A 283 2.44 -4.95 22.18
CA GLY A 283 3.38 -5.88 21.55
C GLY A 283 4.10 -5.33 20.33
N GLY A 284 4.81 -6.22 19.63
CA GLY A 284 5.74 -5.87 18.56
C GLY A 284 5.11 -5.59 17.19
N HIS A 285 5.97 -5.61 16.17
CA HIS A 285 5.65 -5.22 14.79
C HIS A 285 4.71 -6.19 14.05
N GLN A 286 4.81 -7.50 14.33
CA GLN A 286 4.06 -8.53 13.60
C GLN A 286 2.54 -8.38 13.76
N LEU A 287 1.79 -8.85 12.76
CA LEU A 287 0.35 -9.01 12.91
C LEU A 287 0.04 -10.14 13.89
N THR A 288 -1.04 -9.96 14.66
CA THR A 288 -1.65 -11.00 15.47
C THR A 288 -3.01 -11.33 14.87
N GLN A 289 -3.60 -12.48 15.24
CA GLN A 289 -4.95 -12.82 14.80
C GLN A 289 -5.96 -11.71 15.13
N GLU A 290 -5.88 -11.14 16.35
CA GLU A 290 -6.75 -10.04 16.77
C GLU A 290 -6.61 -8.80 15.87
N ARG A 291 -5.38 -8.44 15.48
CA ARG A 291 -5.14 -7.31 14.57
C ARG A 291 -5.66 -7.61 13.16
N PHE A 292 -5.41 -8.82 12.68
CA PHE A 292 -5.86 -9.28 11.36
C PHE A 292 -7.39 -9.26 11.25
N ASP A 293 -8.08 -9.83 12.23
CA ASP A 293 -9.54 -9.89 12.27
C ASP A 293 -10.15 -8.47 12.33
N TYR A 294 -9.59 -7.60 13.19
CA TYR A 294 -10.05 -6.21 13.29
C TYR A 294 -9.86 -5.43 11.97
N ILE A 295 -8.73 -5.62 11.29
CA ILE A 295 -8.48 -4.99 9.99
C ILE A 295 -9.50 -5.47 8.96
N LEU A 296 -9.77 -6.78 8.89
CA LEU A 296 -10.77 -7.33 7.97
C LEU A 296 -12.16 -6.80 8.27
N GLU A 297 -12.58 -6.78 9.54
CA GLU A 297 -13.86 -6.21 9.97
C GLU A 297 -13.98 -4.74 9.56
N TRP A 298 -12.93 -3.94 9.79
CA TRP A 298 -12.93 -2.53 9.43
C TRP A 298 -13.05 -2.33 7.93
N ILE A 299 -12.26 -3.03 7.10
CA ILE A 299 -12.33 -2.92 5.63
C ILE A 299 -13.69 -3.39 5.11
N THR A 300 -14.20 -4.52 5.61
CA THR A 300 -15.50 -5.06 5.18
C THR A 300 -16.67 -4.17 5.58
N SER A 301 -16.55 -3.35 6.62
CA SER A 301 -17.58 -2.36 6.97
C SER A 301 -17.75 -1.23 5.94
N HIS A 302 -16.82 -1.10 4.98
CA HIS A 302 -16.88 -0.14 3.86
C HIS A 302 -17.42 -0.77 2.56
N ALA A 303 -17.97 -1.98 2.62
CA ALA A 303 -18.58 -2.68 1.50
C ALA A 303 -19.80 -1.95 0.92
#